data_AF-A0A3N6MKQ7-F1
#
_entry.id   AF-A0A3N6MKQ7-F1
#
_cell.length_a   1.000
_cell.length_b   1.000
_cell.length_c   1.000
_cell.angle_alpha   90.00
_cell.angle_beta   90.00
_cell.angle_gamma   90.00
#
_symmetry.space_group_name_H-M   'P 1'
#
loop_
_entity.id
_entity.type
_entity.pdbx_description
1 polymer ?
#
loop_
_entity_poly.entity_id
_entity_poly.type
_entity_poly.pdbx_seq_one_letter_code
_entity_poly.pdbx_strand_id
1 'polypeptide(L)'
;MYVFVYGTLTEPERADTVLGDDRYEFDGTATLEGLQRVEGQYPTLAPGGGVDGRLLVVDEAGLERLDRYEGVDDGLYVRVSVPVVDRDESGHVYVGRPDRLGVASPVEWPDAEPFRDRVRRGLERSNAVVRPHE
;
A
#
# COMPACT_ATOMS: atom_id res chain seq x y z
N MET A 1 -0.33 -1.14 -14.35
CA MET A 1 -1.16 -1.09 -13.12
C MET A 1 -0.53 -0.12 -12.15
N TYR A 2 -1.32 0.65 -11.38
CA TYR A 2 -0.80 1.58 -10.39
C TYR A 2 -0.56 0.89 -9.03
N VAL A 3 0.54 1.22 -8.36
CA VAL A 3 0.84 0.80 -6.99
C VAL A 3 1.25 2.02 -6.18
N PHE A 4 0.52 2.30 -5.11
CA PHE A 4 0.88 3.33 -4.15
C PHE A 4 1.85 2.77 -3.10
N VAL A 5 3.02 3.38 -2.99
CA VAL A 5 4.07 3.01 -2.03
C VAL A 5 4.32 4.16 -1.06
N TYR A 6 4.41 3.85 0.23
CA TYR A 6 4.53 4.82 1.34
C TYR A 6 5.68 4.50 2.30
N GLY A 7 6.45 3.47 1.98
CA GLY A 7 7.57 2.99 2.77
C GLY A 7 8.84 3.00 1.95
N THR A 8 9.62 1.94 2.11
CA THR A 8 10.96 1.83 1.56
C THR A 8 11.00 1.77 0.02
N LEU A 9 9.91 1.33 -0.63
CA LEU A 9 9.78 1.35 -2.09
C LEU A 9 9.58 2.74 -2.70
N THR A 10 9.50 3.80 -1.88
CA THR A 10 9.55 5.19 -2.38
C THR A 10 10.96 5.57 -2.87
N GLU A 11 11.97 4.85 -2.40
CA GLU A 11 13.39 5.02 -2.74
C GLU A 11 13.70 4.31 -4.07
N PRO A 12 14.21 5.01 -5.10
CA PRO A 12 14.47 4.41 -6.41
C PRO A 12 15.41 3.20 -6.37
N GLU A 13 16.49 3.26 -5.60
CA GLU A 13 17.47 2.17 -5.48
C GLU A 13 16.84 0.87 -4.95
N ARG A 14 15.88 1.02 -4.03
CA ARG A 14 15.16 -0.12 -3.47
C ARG A 14 14.09 -0.64 -4.43
N ALA A 15 13.36 0.26 -5.10
CA ALA A 15 12.43 -0.14 -6.14
C ALA A 15 13.14 -0.93 -7.25
N ASP A 16 14.31 -0.48 -7.69
CA ASP A 16 15.13 -1.18 -8.67
C ASP A 16 15.59 -2.56 -8.19
N THR A 17 16.09 -2.65 -6.96
CA THR A 17 16.50 -3.93 -6.37
C THR A 17 15.37 -4.97 -6.36
N VAL A 18 14.12 -4.53 -6.17
CA VAL A 18 12.96 -5.41 -6.04
C VAL A 18 12.30 -5.72 -7.40
N LEU A 19 12.14 -4.72 -8.26
CA LEU A 19 11.38 -4.80 -9.50
C LEU A 19 12.28 -4.99 -10.73
N GLY A 20 13.49 -4.45 -10.70
CA GLY A 20 14.38 -4.27 -11.85
C GLY A 20 13.98 -3.08 -12.73
N ASP A 21 14.97 -2.38 -13.26
CA ASP A 21 14.85 -1.14 -14.05
C ASP A 21 13.74 -1.12 -15.13
N ASP A 22 13.49 -2.24 -15.82
CA ASP A 22 12.56 -2.28 -16.96
C ASP A 22 11.09 -2.60 -16.60
N ARG A 23 10.77 -2.78 -15.31
CA ARG A 23 9.45 -3.29 -14.86
C ARG A 23 8.57 -2.27 -14.15
N TYR A 24 9.10 -1.08 -13.93
CA TYR A 24 8.35 -0.03 -13.25
C TYR A 24 8.74 1.37 -13.71
N GLU A 25 7.82 2.30 -13.51
CA GLU A 25 8.05 3.73 -13.67
C GLU A 25 7.46 4.47 -12.47
N PHE A 26 8.12 5.55 -12.02
CA PHE A 26 7.55 6.46 -11.03
C PHE A 26 6.61 7.46 -11.72
N ASP A 27 5.32 7.38 -11.41
CA ASP A 27 4.25 8.28 -11.87
C ASP A 27 4.02 9.42 -10.85
N GLY A 28 5.12 9.95 -10.30
CA GLY A 28 5.09 11.10 -9.39
C GLY A 28 4.79 10.79 -7.92
N THR A 29 4.51 11.85 -7.18
CA THR A 29 4.14 11.80 -5.76
C THR A 29 2.62 11.74 -5.59
N ALA A 30 2.17 11.16 -4.48
CA ALA A 30 0.76 11.08 -4.17
C ALA A 30 0.53 11.03 -2.66
N THR A 31 -0.67 11.39 -2.23
CA THR A 31 -1.15 11.19 -0.86
C THR A 31 -2.25 10.14 -0.87
N LEU A 32 -2.16 9.13 -0.02
CA LEU A 32 -3.27 8.23 0.30
C LEU A 32 -4.06 8.83 1.45
N GLU A 33 -5.28 9.24 1.17
CA GLU A 33 -6.20 9.77 2.18
C GLU A 33 -7.05 8.67 2.80
N GLY A 34 -7.49 8.89 4.04
CA GLY A 34 -8.32 7.93 4.77
C GLY A 34 -7.53 6.80 5.43
N LEU A 35 -6.21 6.78 5.25
CA LEU A 35 -5.26 5.90 5.94
C LEU A 35 -4.03 6.69 6.38
N GLN A 36 -3.48 6.35 7.54
CA GLN A 36 -2.30 6.98 8.11
C GLN A 36 -1.21 5.93 8.31
N ARG A 37 0.05 6.35 8.18
CA ARG A 37 1.19 5.51 8.47
C ARG A 37 1.35 5.31 9.98
N VAL A 38 1.59 4.07 10.37
CA VAL A 38 1.92 3.67 11.74
C VAL A 38 3.22 2.88 11.75
N GLU A 39 4.05 3.15 12.76
CA GLU A 39 5.37 2.55 12.87
C GLU A 39 5.33 1.17 13.55
N GLY A 40 6.18 0.27 13.06
CA GLY A 40 6.44 -1.06 13.59
C GLY A 40 7.85 -1.50 13.17
N GLN A 41 8.14 -2.81 13.17
CA GLN A 41 9.34 -3.37 12.56
C GLN A 41 9.44 -2.97 11.07
N TYR A 42 8.29 -2.96 10.40
CA TYR A 42 8.10 -2.31 9.12
C TYR A 42 6.86 -1.41 9.22
N PRO A 43 6.85 -0.24 8.54
CA PRO A 43 5.72 0.66 8.59
C PRO A 43 4.48 0.03 7.95
N THR A 44 3.31 0.30 8.51
CA THR A 44 2.02 -0.15 7.96
C THR A 44 0.99 0.99 7.99
N LEU A 45 -0.25 0.69 7.63
CA LEU A 45 -1.35 1.63 7.54
C LEU A 45 -2.41 1.32 8.60
N ALA A 46 -3.04 2.38 9.08
CA ALA A 46 -4.17 2.37 9.99
C ALA A 46 -5.30 3.26 9.44
N PRO A 47 -6.57 3.01 9.77
CA PRO A 47 -7.67 3.89 9.38
C PRO A 47 -7.50 5.35 9.83
N GLY A 48 -7.94 6.28 8.99
CA GLY A 48 -7.97 7.72 9.25
C GLY A 48 -6.72 8.47 8.80
N GLY A 49 -6.78 9.81 8.80
CA GLY A 49 -5.65 10.67 8.43
C GLY A 49 -5.29 10.62 6.94
N GLY A 50 -3.99 10.67 6.67
CA GLY A 50 -3.40 10.59 5.33
C GLY A 50 -1.92 10.21 5.41
N VAL A 51 -1.37 9.72 4.31
CA VAL A 51 0.06 9.39 4.20
C VAL A 51 0.59 9.77 2.83
N ASP A 52 1.74 10.41 2.80
CA ASP A 52 2.45 10.73 1.57
C ASP A 52 3.28 9.55 1.07
N GLY A 53 3.36 9.43 -0.25
CA GLY A 53 4.03 8.35 -0.92
C GLY A 53 4.28 8.66 -2.39
N ARG A 54 4.46 7.60 -3.17
CA ARG A 54 4.68 7.68 -4.61
C ARG A 54 3.81 6.67 -5.34
N LEU A 55 3.47 6.99 -6.58
CA LEU A 55 2.81 6.05 -7.48
C LEU A 55 3.85 5.38 -8.36
N LEU A 56 3.77 4.06 -8.42
CA LEU A 56 4.50 3.23 -9.36
C LEU A 56 3.53 2.74 -10.43
N VAL A 57 3.95 2.76 -11.69
CA VAL A 57 3.32 2.02 -12.77
C VAL A 57 4.11 0.73 -12.95
N VAL A 58 3.47 -0.42 -12.78
CA VAL A 58 4.11 -1.74 -12.93
C VAL A 58 3.37 -2.63 -13.92
N ASP A 59 4.11 -3.56 -14.53
CA ASP A 59 3.56 -4.69 -15.26
C ASP A 59 3.10 -5.83 -14.32
N GLU A 60 2.47 -6.87 -14.86
CA GLU A 60 1.96 -8.02 -14.09
C GLU A 60 3.06 -8.74 -13.31
N ALA A 61 4.22 -8.99 -13.94
CA ALA A 61 5.35 -9.64 -13.30
C ALA A 61 6.06 -8.71 -12.30
N GLY A 62 5.96 -7.39 -12.47
CA GLY A 62 6.35 -6.41 -11.45
C GLY A 62 5.47 -6.52 -10.20
N LEU A 63 4.16 -6.64 -10.40
CA LEU A 63 3.21 -6.80 -9.31
C LEU A 63 3.41 -8.10 -8.52
N GLU A 64 3.66 -9.23 -9.19
CA GLU A 64 3.99 -10.50 -8.53
C GLU A 64 5.29 -10.46 -7.71
N ARG A 65 6.28 -9.67 -8.15
CA ARG A 65 7.52 -9.46 -7.37
C ARG A 65 7.25 -8.67 -6.10
N LEU A 66 6.40 -7.66 -6.17
CA LEU A 66 5.98 -6.88 -5.01
C LEU A 66 5.23 -7.76 -4.00
N ASP A 67 4.29 -8.59 -4.46
CA ASP A 67 3.59 -9.53 -3.57
C ASP A 67 4.56 -10.42 -2.80
N ARG A 68 5.60 -10.93 -3.47
CA ARG A 68 6.63 -11.76 -2.85
C ARG A 68 7.50 -10.98 -1.87
N TYR A 69 7.93 -9.77 -2.25
CA TYR A 69 8.76 -8.91 -1.41
C TYR A 69 8.02 -8.47 -0.15
N GLU A 70 6.73 -8.12 -0.28
CA GLU A 70 5.86 -7.73 0.83
C GLU A 70 5.33 -8.94 1.61
N GLY A 71 5.69 -10.18 1.24
CA GLY A 71 5.27 -11.39 1.96
C GLY A 71 3.75 -11.57 1.99
N VAL A 72 3.07 -11.30 0.87
CA VAL A 72 1.61 -11.46 0.75
C VAL A 72 1.18 -12.90 0.95
N ASP A 73 1.93 -13.85 0.38
CA ASP A 73 1.68 -15.29 0.54
C ASP A 73 1.89 -15.76 1.98
N ASP A 74 2.86 -15.17 2.68
CA ASP A 74 3.08 -15.41 4.11
C ASP A 74 2.03 -14.73 4.98
N GLY A 75 1.24 -13.79 4.43
CA GLY A 75 0.25 -13.00 5.14
C GLY A 75 0.87 -11.92 6.03
N LEU A 76 2.05 -11.42 5.68
CA LEU A 76 2.69 -10.28 6.33
C LEU A 76 1.98 -8.98 5.92
N TYR A 77 1.79 -8.78 4.62
CA TYR A 77 0.98 -7.71 4.04
C TYR A 77 -0.21 -8.28 3.26
N VAL A 78 -1.22 -7.46 3.03
CA VAL A 78 -2.33 -7.76 2.11
C VAL A 78 -2.39 -6.71 1.02
N ARG A 79 -2.55 -7.15 -0.23
CA ARG A 79 -2.81 -6.25 -1.36
C ARG A 79 -4.30 -5.95 -1.48
N VAL A 80 -4.62 -4.67 -1.46
CA VAL A 80 -5.98 -4.13 -1.62
C VAL A 80 -6.00 -3.08 -2.73
N SER A 81 -7.17 -2.89 -3.33
CA SER A 81 -7.38 -1.90 -4.39
C SER A 81 -7.98 -0.64 -3.81
N VAL A 82 -7.50 0.52 -4.25
CA VAL A 82 -7.93 1.85 -3.81
C VAL A 82 -8.13 2.72 -5.06
N PRO A 83 -9.22 3.51 -5.15
CA PRO A 83 -9.39 4.46 -6.25
C PRO A 83 -8.23 5.45 -6.32
N VAL A 84 -7.85 5.83 -7.54
CA VAL A 84 -6.86 6.89 -7.79
C VAL A 84 -7.60 8.05 -8.45
N VAL A 85 -7.46 9.26 -7.90
CA VAL A 85 -8.09 10.46 -8.47
C VAL A 85 -7.54 10.73 -9.86
N ASP A 86 -8.44 11.16 -10.77
CA ASP A 86 -8.14 11.47 -12.17
C ASP A 86 -7.56 10.29 -12.97
N ARG A 87 -7.78 9.05 -12.51
CA ARG A 87 -7.48 7.82 -13.25
C ARG A 87 -8.73 6.93 -13.27
N ASP A 88 -9.02 6.31 -14.42
CA ASP A 88 -10.13 5.36 -14.56
C ASP A 88 -9.86 4.03 -13.83
N GLU A 89 -8.59 3.71 -13.59
CA GLU A 89 -8.17 2.48 -12.94
C GLU A 89 -7.86 2.68 -11.45
N SER A 90 -8.23 1.69 -10.63
CA SER A 90 -7.79 1.65 -9.23
C SER A 90 -6.32 1.28 -9.11
N GLY A 91 -5.66 1.81 -8.10
CA GLY A 91 -4.31 1.43 -7.70
C GLY A 91 -4.30 0.36 -6.63
N HIS A 92 -3.15 -0.27 -6.43
CA HIS A 92 -2.91 -1.22 -5.36
C HIS A 92 -2.16 -0.56 -4.20
N VAL A 93 -2.48 -0.95 -2.98
CA VAL A 93 -1.69 -0.62 -1.79
C VAL A 93 -1.47 -1.87 -0.95
N TYR A 94 -0.31 -1.96 -0.31
CA TYR A 94 0.03 -3.02 0.62
C TYR A 94 -0.25 -2.57 2.04
N VAL A 95 -1.05 -3.33 2.79
CA VAL A 95 -1.35 -3.04 4.20
C VAL A 95 -0.82 -4.19 5.05
N GLY A 96 0.14 -3.89 5.90
CA GLY A 96 0.79 -4.83 6.79
C GLY A 96 -0.08 -5.22 7.98
N ARG A 97 -0.01 -6.47 8.42
CA ARG A 97 -0.71 -6.93 9.63
C ARG A 97 -0.04 -6.36 10.89
N PRO A 98 -0.75 -5.52 11.68
CA PRO A 98 -0.16 -4.88 12.86
C PRO A 98 0.42 -5.88 13.86
N ASP A 99 -0.29 -7.00 14.10
CA ASP A 99 0.13 -8.06 15.03
C ASP A 99 1.44 -8.76 14.62
N ARG A 100 1.74 -8.80 13.32
CA ARG A 100 2.96 -9.41 12.78
C ARG A 100 4.11 -8.42 12.65
N LEU A 101 3.80 -7.15 12.50
CA LEU A 101 4.76 -6.07 12.33
C LEU A 101 5.20 -5.43 13.65
N GLY A 102 4.71 -5.91 14.80
CA GLY A 102 5.12 -5.39 16.10
C GLY A 102 4.75 -3.92 16.29
N VAL A 103 3.62 -3.49 15.73
CA VAL A 103 3.11 -2.13 15.92
C VAL A 103 2.77 -1.95 17.40
N ALA A 104 3.37 -0.95 18.05
CA ALA A 104 3.25 -0.75 19.50
C ALA A 104 1.84 -0.32 19.92
N SER A 105 1.13 0.40 19.04
CA SER A 105 -0.23 0.88 19.28
C SER A 105 -1.26 -0.05 18.63
N PRO A 106 -2.36 -0.39 19.32
CA PRO A 106 -3.43 -1.17 18.71
C PRO A 106 -4.03 -0.40 17.53
N VAL A 107 -4.11 -1.07 16.37
CA VAL A 107 -4.77 -0.53 15.18
C VAL A 107 -6.14 -1.17 15.06
N GLU A 108 -7.18 -0.36 15.18
CA GLU A 108 -8.56 -0.83 15.10
C GLU A 108 -9.01 -0.92 13.65
N TRP A 109 -9.00 -2.14 13.11
CA TRP A 109 -9.65 -2.45 11.84
C TRP A 109 -11.07 -2.99 12.08
N PRO A 110 -12.03 -2.75 11.17
CA PRO A 110 -13.38 -3.32 11.28
C PRO A 110 -13.36 -4.85 11.43
N ASP A 111 -14.28 -5.38 12.23
CA ASP A 111 -14.51 -6.82 12.33
C ASP A 111 -14.97 -7.43 11.00
N ALA A 112 -14.10 -8.25 10.42
CA ALA A 112 -14.31 -9.09 9.25
C ALA A 112 -13.23 -10.18 9.23
N GLU A 113 -13.41 -11.28 8.51
CA GLU A 113 -12.33 -12.24 8.29
C GLU A 113 -12.36 -12.74 6.86
N PRO A 114 -11.20 -12.89 6.20
CA PRO A 114 -9.82 -12.65 6.67
C PRO A 114 -9.42 -11.17 6.79
N PHE A 115 -8.20 -10.88 7.31
CA PHE A 115 -7.67 -9.51 7.47
C PHE A 115 -7.79 -8.62 6.21
N ARG A 116 -7.65 -9.20 5.02
CA ARG A 116 -7.86 -8.49 3.75
C ARG A 116 -9.24 -7.83 3.67
N ASP A 117 -10.28 -8.51 4.15
CA ASP A 117 -11.64 -7.98 4.15
C ASP A 117 -11.87 -6.97 5.29
N ARG A 118 -11.11 -7.07 6.39
CA ARG A 118 -11.05 -5.99 7.41
C ARG A 118 -10.53 -4.71 6.79
N VAL A 119 -9.42 -4.82 6.05
CA VAL A 119 -8.79 -3.67 5.38
C VAL A 119 -9.72 -3.10 4.32
N ARG A 120 -10.31 -3.93 3.45
CA ARG A 120 -11.27 -3.48 2.44
C ARG A 120 -12.45 -2.72 3.04
N ARG A 121 -13.09 -3.26 4.08
CA ARG A 121 -14.16 -2.54 4.79
C ARG A 121 -13.68 -1.26 5.45
N GLY A 122 -12.43 -1.24 5.93
CA GLY A 122 -11.81 -0.04 6.48
C GLY A 122 -11.67 1.05 5.42
N LEU A 123 -11.16 0.71 4.24
CA LEU A 123 -11.02 1.61 3.08
C LEU A 123 -12.37 2.20 2.65
N GLU A 124 -13.40 1.36 2.55
CA GLU A 124 -14.75 1.79 2.20
C GLU A 124 -15.31 2.76 3.25
N ARG A 125 -15.10 2.49 4.54
CA ARG A 125 -15.58 3.36 5.64
C ARG A 125 -14.83 4.69 5.70
N SER A 126 -13.55 4.71 5.37
CA SER A 126 -12.75 5.94 5.37
C SER A 126 -12.79 6.71 4.05
N ASN A 127 -13.51 6.19 3.04
CA ASN A 127 -13.47 6.69 1.66
C ASN A 127 -12.03 6.86 1.15
N ALA A 128 -11.20 5.86 1.42
CA ALA A 128 -9.78 5.93 1.11
C ALA A 128 -9.56 6.11 -0.40
N VAL A 129 -8.67 7.04 -0.73
CA VAL A 129 -8.39 7.42 -2.12
C VAL A 129 -6.94 7.88 -2.25
N VAL A 130 -6.30 7.53 -3.37
CA VAL A 130 -4.98 8.07 -3.71
C VAL A 130 -5.15 9.33 -4.54
N ARG A 131 -4.52 10.42 -4.10
CA ARG A 131 -4.48 11.72 -4.80
C ARG A 131 -3.07 11.99 -5.32
N PRO A 132 -2.81 11.82 -6.62
CA PRO A 132 -1.55 12.26 -7.23
C PRO A 132 -1.38 13.77 -7.08
N HIS A 133 -0.16 14.24 -6.90
CA HIS A 133 0.18 15.66 -6.89
C HIS A 133 1.60 15.90 -7.44
N GLU A 134 1.81 17.09 -7.99
CA GLU A 134 3.08 17.56 -8.60
C GLU A 134 4.11 18.03 -7.57
#